data_AF-A0A7C3NS92-F1
#
_entry.id   AF-A0A7C3NS92-F1
#
_cell.length_a   1.000
_cell.length_b   1.000
_cell.length_c   1.000
_cell.angle_alpha   90.00
_cell.angle_beta   90.00
_cell.angle_gamma   90.00
#
_symmetry.space_group_name_H-M   'P 1'
#
loop_
_entity.id
_entity.type
_entity.pdbx_description
1 polymer ?
#
loop_
_entity_poly.entity_id
_entity_poly.type
_entity_poly.pdbx_seq_one_letter_code
_entity_poly.pdbx_strand_id
1 'polypeptide(L)'
;MRMSRRFFSFLLAGWLMSSCSVIPGFGPSAQSEFEQGLALYNQGRYQQAAERFQKATELDPNFGRAYLYLGRAYIGLRSWSLALTALRRAYQLVPDETKSEAVSILIDALFGYGRSALASGDFISAIDAFREILGLRTNSAEARSDLVRALVGHGGALLAKGSVTQAISAYSEAVKLAPNHFDALFGLAKAFFRSGDYLKALQNAESAMRLDAGNRELQSLLQELRRR
;
A
#
# COMPACT_ATOMS: atom_id res chain seq x y z
N MET A 1 54.86 37.13 -79.41
CA MET A 1 54.59 38.52 -78.94
C MET A 1 53.36 38.48 -78.04
N ARG A 2 53.51 38.77 -76.74
CA ARG A 2 52.49 39.12 -75.71
C ARG A 2 51.32 38.12 -75.44
N MET A 3 50.80 37.91 -74.23
CA MET A 3 51.13 38.31 -72.86
C MET A 3 50.24 37.50 -71.89
N SER A 4 50.84 36.97 -70.81
CA SER A 4 50.42 37.03 -69.41
C SER A 4 49.07 36.49 -68.86
N ARG A 5 49.21 35.85 -67.67
CA ARG A 5 48.40 35.97 -66.43
C ARG A 5 47.06 35.20 -66.43
N ARG A 6 46.67 34.44 -65.38
CA ARG A 6 46.99 34.47 -63.94
C ARG A 6 46.77 33.09 -63.29
N PHE A 7 47.63 32.79 -62.32
CA PHE A 7 47.41 31.83 -61.23
C PHE A 7 46.18 32.25 -60.40
N PHE A 8 45.35 31.28 -60.02
CA PHE A 8 44.52 31.37 -58.81
C PHE A 8 44.45 29.98 -58.17
N SER A 9 45.18 29.85 -57.07
CA SER A 9 45.07 28.76 -56.11
C SER A 9 43.75 28.88 -55.36
N PHE A 10 42.97 27.80 -55.27
CA PHE A 10 41.96 27.65 -54.23
C PHE A 10 42.03 26.25 -53.63
N LEU A 11 42.26 26.25 -52.32
CA LEU A 11 42.21 25.13 -51.41
C LEU A 11 40.84 24.47 -51.44
N LEU A 12 40.79 23.14 -51.61
CA LEU A 12 39.70 22.30 -51.12
C LEU A 12 40.29 21.18 -50.26
N ALA A 13 40.64 21.55 -49.03
CA ALA A 13 40.74 20.59 -47.94
C ALA A 13 39.29 20.25 -47.52
N GLY A 14 38.70 19.25 -48.18
CA GLY A 14 37.40 18.70 -47.81
C GLY A 14 37.53 17.95 -46.49
N TRP A 15 36.95 18.52 -45.44
CA TRP A 15 36.84 17.92 -44.12
C TRP A 15 36.09 16.58 -44.21
N LEU A 16 36.79 15.48 -43.92
CA LEU A 16 36.17 14.25 -43.45
C LEU A 16 35.62 14.50 -42.06
N MET A 17 34.47 15.17 -41.97
CA MET A 17 33.62 15.08 -40.78
C MET A 17 33.06 13.66 -40.79
N SER A 18 33.69 12.80 -39.99
CA SER A 18 33.07 11.58 -39.48
C SER A 18 31.72 11.95 -38.87
N SER A 19 30.68 11.83 -39.67
CA SER A 19 29.32 11.70 -39.16
C SER A 19 29.30 10.38 -38.40
N CYS A 20 29.53 10.44 -37.09
CA CYS A 20 28.88 9.49 -36.19
C CYS A 20 27.37 9.72 -36.38
N SER A 21 26.80 9.01 -37.35
CA SER A 21 25.38 8.70 -37.34
C SER A 21 25.13 7.99 -36.02
N VAL A 22 24.55 8.72 -35.06
CA VAL A 22 23.85 8.12 -33.94
C VAL A 22 22.80 7.23 -34.58
N ILE A 23 23.03 5.91 -34.56
CA ILE A 23 22.08 4.92 -35.05
C ILE A 23 20.81 5.10 -34.19
N PRO A 24 19.69 5.57 -34.74
CA PRO A 24 18.43 5.65 -34.00
C PRO A 24 17.94 4.20 -33.86
N GLY A 25 18.20 3.59 -32.71
CA GLY A 25 17.84 2.19 -32.46
C GLY A 25 18.67 1.46 -31.40
N PHE A 26 19.82 2.02 -30.97
CA PHE A 26 20.65 1.43 -29.90
C PHE A 26 20.48 2.15 -28.54
N GLY A 27 19.26 2.60 -28.24
CA GLY A 27 18.89 3.01 -26.89
C GLY A 27 18.47 1.78 -26.05
N PRO A 28 18.60 1.82 -24.72
CA PRO A 28 18.02 0.77 -23.88
C PRO A 28 16.52 0.68 -24.17
N SER A 29 16.04 -0.50 -24.57
CA SER A 29 14.61 -0.74 -24.72
C SER A 29 13.98 -1.02 -23.36
N ALA A 30 12.68 -0.77 -23.22
CA ALA A 30 11.94 -1.10 -22.00
C ALA A 30 12.12 -2.58 -21.64
N GLN A 31 12.10 -3.47 -22.64
CA GLN A 31 12.36 -4.89 -22.49
C GLN A 31 13.78 -5.19 -21.97
N SER A 32 14.80 -4.51 -22.48
CA SER A 32 16.18 -4.70 -22.03
C SER A 32 16.40 -4.25 -20.58
N GLU A 33 15.83 -3.11 -20.19
CA GLU A 33 15.89 -2.65 -18.79
C GLU A 33 15.11 -3.59 -17.87
N PHE A 34 13.96 -4.11 -18.32
CA PHE A 34 13.20 -5.11 -17.59
C PHE A 34 13.98 -6.41 -17.36
N GLU A 35 14.66 -6.94 -18.38
CA GLU A 35 15.48 -8.16 -18.26
C GLU A 35 16.67 -7.97 -17.30
N GLN A 36 17.33 -6.81 -17.34
CA GLN A 36 18.36 -6.46 -16.35
C GLN A 36 17.78 -6.37 -14.93
N GLY A 37 16.60 -5.77 -14.78
CA GLY A 37 15.86 -5.71 -13.53
C GLY A 37 15.54 -7.10 -12.99
N LEU A 38 15.10 -8.04 -13.84
CA LEU A 38 14.84 -9.42 -13.46
C LEU A 38 16.10 -10.13 -12.95
N ALA A 39 17.24 -9.95 -13.64
CA ALA A 39 18.50 -10.53 -13.20
C ALA A 39 18.91 -10.03 -11.81
N LEU A 40 18.77 -8.72 -11.55
CA LEU A 40 19.05 -8.12 -10.25
C LEU A 40 18.05 -8.58 -9.17
N TYR A 41 16.77 -8.69 -9.52
CA TYR A 41 15.72 -9.16 -8.62
C TYR A 41 15.98 -10.59 -8.15
N ASN A 42 16.36 -11.49 -9.08
CA ASN A 42 16.70 -12.87 -8.77
C ASN A 42 17.97 -13.01 -7.91
N GLN A 43 18.84 -11.99 -7.92
CA GLN A 43 19.99 -11.88 -7.00
C GLN A 43 19.63 -11.26 -5.64
N GLY A 44 18.35 -10.92 -5.40
CA GLY A 44 17.90 -10.23 -4.19
C GLY A 44 18.28 -8.74 -4.11
N ARG A 45 18.81 -8.15 -5.20
CA ARG A 45 19.22 -6.75 -5.26
C ARG A 45 18.02 -5.85 -5.56
N TYR A 46 17.05 -5.84 -4.65
CA TYR A 46 15.74 -5.22 -4.88
C TYR A 46 15.80 -3.73 -5.21
N GLN A 47 16.70 -2.96 -4.57
CA GLN A 47 16.85 -1.53 -4.84
C GLN A 47 17.25 -1.28 -6.30
N GLN A 48 18.25 -2.00 -6.78
CA GLN A 48 18.76 -1.83 -8.14
C GLN A 48 17.81 -2.44 -9.18
N ALA A 49 17.11 -3.52 -8.82
CA ALA A 49 16.04 -4.06 -9.64
C ALA A 49 14.91 -3.03 -9.82
N ALA A 50 14.50 -2.34 -8.76
CA ALA A 50 13.48 -1.30 -8.81
C ALA A 50 13.90 -0.14 -9.72
N GLU A 51 15.16 0.32 -9.66
CA GLU A 51 15.69 1.35 -10.58
C GLU A 51 15.55 0.93 -12.05
N ARG A 52 15.88 -0.33 -12.36
CA ARG A 52 15.76 -0.88 -13.73
C ARG A 52 14.32 -1.03 -14.19
N PHE A 53 13.45 -1.56 -13.32
CA PHE A 53 12.03 -1.67 -13.64
C PHE A 53 11.37 -0.30 -13.80
N GLN A 54 11.74 0.68 -12.98
CA GLN A 54 11.25 2.05 -13.12
C GLN A 54 11.65 2.63 -14.49
N LYS A 55 12.92 2.49 -14.88
CA LYS A 55 13.37 2.92 -16.21
C LYS A 55 12.61 2.20 -17.34
N ALA A 56 12.32 0.91 -17.19
CA ALA A 56 11.48 0.19 -18.14
C ALA A 56 10.06 0.79 -18.24
N THR A 57 9.46 1.19 -17.11
CA THR A 57 8.13 1.86 -17.11
C THR A 57 8.15 3.30 -17.65
N GLU A 58 9.29 3.98 -17.57
CA GLU A 58 9.49 5.30 -18.18
C GLU A 58 9.63 5.20 -19.70
N LEU A 59 10.30 4.16 -20.18
CA LEU A 59 10.47 3.88 -21.62
C LEU A 59 9.19 3.35 -22.27
N ASP A 60 8.41 2.54 -21.54
CA ASP A 60 7.08 2.07 -21.96
C ASP A 60 6.07 2.15 -20.81
N PRO A 61 5.25 3.23 -20.76
CA PRO A 61 4.21 3.42 -19.75
C PRO A 61 3.06 2.41 -19.75
N ASN A 62 3.00 1.52 -20.76
CA ASN A 62 2.03 0.44 -20.86
C ASN A 62 2.64 -0.93 -20.55
N PHE A 63 3.90 -0.98 -20.11
CA PHE A 63 4.58 -2.23 -19.82
C PHE A 63 4.14 -2.83 -18.47
N GLY A 64 2.97 -3.49 -18.46
CA GLY A 64 2.34 -4.02 -17.25
C GLY A 64 3.23 -4.96 -16.43
N ARG A 65 4.04 -5.80 -17.10
CA ARG A 65 5.00 -6.70 -16.41
C ARG A 65 6.11 -5.92 -15.69
N ALA A 66 6.60 -4.82 -16.24
CA ALA A 66 7.59 -3.99 -15.56
C ALA A 66 7.00 -3.36 -14.28
N TYR A 67 5.75 -2.86 -14.33
CA TYR A 67 5.06 -2.39 -13.12
C TYR A 67 4.83 -3.50 -12.09
N LEU A 68 4.49 -4.72 -12.53
CA LEU A 68 4.29 -5.87 -11.64
C LEU A 68 5.57 -6.19 -10.85
N TYR A 69 6.70 -6.29 -11.55
CA TYR A 69 7.99 -6.59 -10.93
C TYR A 69 8.58 -5.41 -10.16
N LEU A 70 8.30 -4.16 -10.57
CA LEU A 70 8.59 -2.97 -9.77
C LEU A 70 7.87 -3.04 -8.42
N GLY A 71 6.59 -3.41 -8.43
CA GLY A 71 5.81 -3.66 -7.23
C GLY A 71 6.43 -4.74 -6.33
N ARG A 72 6.80 -5.89 -6.91
CA ARG A 72 7.49 -6.96 -6.18
C ARG A 72 8.82 -6.51 -5.57
N ALA A 73 9.62 -5.74 -6.31
CA ALA A 73 10.87 -5.18 -5.80
C ALA A 73 10.64 -4.24 -4.61
N TYR A 74 9.62 -3.37 -4.69
CA TYR A 74 9.24 -2.50 -3.57
C TYR A 74 8.69 -3.26 -2.36
N ILE A 75 7.99 -4.38 -2.54
CA ILE A 75 7.64 -5.30 -1.44
C ILE A 75 8.91 -5.82 -0.75
N GLY A 76 9.90 -6.27 -1.52
CA GLY A 76 11.19 -6.74 -0.98
C GLY A 76 11.92 -5.67 -0.16
N LEU A 77 11.73 -4.40 -0.52
CA LEU A 77 12.27 -3.23 0.20
C LEU A 77 11.38 -2.76 1.36
N ARG A 78 10.18 -3.34 1.53
CA ARG A 78 9.12 -2.86 2.43
C ARG A 78 8.67 -1.42 2.15
N SER A 79 8.90 -0.95 0.93
CA SER A 79 8.43 0.34 0.43
C SER A 79 6.97 0.22 -0.01
N TRP A 80 6.10 -0.07 0.95
CA TRP A 80 4.71 -0.48 0.73
C TRP A 80 3.89 0.49 -0.13
N SER A 81 4.00 1.79 0.12
CA SER A 81 3.29 2.82 -0.64
C SER A 81 3.69 2.83 -2.12
N LEU A 82 4.99 2.72 -2.41
CA LEU A 82 5.50 2.61 -3.78
C LEU A 82 5.07 1.28 -4.43
N ALA A 83 5.07 0.18 -3.67
CA ALA A 83 4.58 -1.11 -4.14
C ALA A 83 3.11 -1.03 -4.58
N LEU A 84 2.23 -0.45 -3.74
CA LEU A 84 0.81 -0.31 -4.06
C LEU A 84 0.58 0.52 -5.32
N THR A 85 1.29 1.63 -5.50
CA THR A 85 1.20 2.45 -6.71
C THR A 85 1.57 1.64 -7.96
N ALA A 86 2.72 0.95 -7.93
CA ALA A 86 3.16 0.14 -9.06
C ALA A 86 2.21 -1.03 -9.36
N LEU A 87 1.72 -1.73 -8.32
CA LEU A 87 0.85 -2.90 -8.48
C LEU A 87 -0.55 -2.53 -8.97
N ARG A 88 -1.12 -1.40 -8.52
CA ARG A 88 -2.40 -0.90 -9.05
C ARG A 88 -2.28 -0.54 -10.52
N ARG A 89 -1.15 0.04 -10.93
CA ARG A 89 -0.86 0.30 -12.35
C ARG A 89 -0.67 -0.99 -13.14
N ALA A 90 0.03 -1.98 -12.58
CA ALA A 90 0.17 -3.30 -13.17
C ALA A 90 -1.21 -3.95 -13.40
N TYR A 91 -2.08 -3.97 -12.39
CA TYR A 91 -3.42 -4.54 -12.48
C TYR A 91 -4.27 -3.97 -13.64
N GLN A 92 -4.08 -2.68 -13.96
CA GLN A 92 -4.77 -2.04 -15.09
C GLN A 92 -4.20 -2.44 -16.46
N LEU A 93 -2.91 -2.76 -16.53
CA LEU A 93 -2.17 -2.94 -17.79
C LEU A 93 -1.94 -4.41 -18.15
N VAL A 94 -1.90 -5.30 -17.17
CA VAL A 94 -1.62 -6.72 -17.42
C VAL A 94 -2.82 -7.40 -18.10
N PRO A 95 -2.57 -8.36 -19.02
CA PRO A 95 -3.62 -9.17 -19.62
C PRO A 95 -4.49 -9.91 -18.60
N ASP A 96 -5.74 -10.22 -18.97
CA ASP A 96 -6.73 -10.84 -18.08
C ASP A 96 -6.22 -12.15 -17.44
N GLU A 97 -5.50 -12.96 -18.20
CA GLU A 97 -4.88 -14.20 -17.75
C GLU A 97 -3.87 -14.01 -16.61
N THR A 98 -3.29 -12.81 -16.49
CA THR A 98 -2.31 -12.46 -15.45
C THR A 98 -2.88 -11.55 -14.36
N LYS A 99 -4.13 -11.07 -14.49
CA LYS A 99 -4.76 -10.21 -13.48
C LYS A 99 -4.88 -10.88 -12.12
N SER A 100 -5.17 -12.18 -12.08
CA SER A 100 -5.25 -12.92 -10.82
C SER A 100 -3.91 -12.94 -10.06
N GLU A 101 -2.80 -13.06 -10.79
CA GLU A 101 -1.45 -12.97 -10.21
C GLU A 101 -1.21 -11.55 -9.66
N ALA A 102 -1.52 -10.52 -10.45
CA ALA A 102 -1.37 -9.12 -10.02
C ALA A 102 -2.20 -8.79 -8.79
N VAL A 103 -3.44 -9.27 -8.72
CA VAL A 103 -4.31 -9.12 -7.54
C VAL A 103 -3.71 -9.81 -6.33
N SER A 104 -3.14 -11.01 -6.49
CA SER A 104 -2.54 -11.74 -5.37
C SER A 104 -1.35 -10.96 -4.76
N ILE A 105 -0.46 -10.43 -5.61
CA ILE A 105 0.68 -9.62 -5.16
C ILE A 105 0.22 -8.28 -4.56
N LEU A 106 -0.83 -7.67 -5.14
CA LEU A 106 -1.44 -6.45 -4.58
C LEU A 106 -2.00 -6.71 -3.18
N ILE A 107 -2.67 -7.84 -2.95
CA ILE A 107 -3.16 -8.23 -1.63
C ILE A 107 -2.00 -8.40 -0.65
N ASP A 108 -0.89 -9.04 -1.04
CA ASP A 108 0.29 -9.17 -0.20
C ASP A 108 0.87 -7.80 0.19
N ALA A 109 0.97 -6.88 -0.77
CA ALA A 109 1.40 -5.50 -0.51
C ALA A 109 0.43 -4.74 0.41
N LEU A 110 -0.89 -4.93 0.24
CA LEU A 110 -1.91 -4.31 1.09
C LEU A 110 -1.83 -4.83 2.53
N PHE A 111 -1.58 -6.13 2.73
CA PHE A 111 -1.34 -6.68 4.06
C PHE A 111 -0.09 -6.06 4.70
N GLY A 112 1.01 -5.99 3.95
CA GLY A 112 2.25 -5.36 4.41
C GLY A 112 2.05 -3.89 4.80
N TYR A 113 1.39 -3.11 3.92
CA TYR A 113 1.06 -1.71 4.17
C TYR A 113 0.16 -1.55 5.40
N GLY A 114 -0.98 -2.26 5.44
CA GLY A 114 -1.96 -2.15 6.52
C GLY A 114 -1.38 -2.53 7.89
N ARG A 115 -0.52 -3.56 7.95
CA ARG A 115 0.15 -3.95 9.19
C ARG A 115 1.20 -2.95 9.63
N SER A 116 1.96 -2.39 8.68
CA SER A 116 2.91 -1.33 8.97
C SER A 116 2.19 -0.07 9.49
N ALA A 117 1.08 0.30 8.86
CA ALA A 117 0.24 1.42 9.28
C ALA A 117 -0.38 1.19 10.68
N LEU A 118 -0.81 -0.04 10.97
CA LEU A 118 -1.24 -0.40 12.32
C LEU A 118 -0.15 -0.23 13.37
N ALA A 119 1.08 -0.67 13.05
CA ALA A 119 2.21 -0.56 13.96
C ALA A 119 2.61 0.90 14.23
N SER A 120 2.42 1.79 13.26
CA SER A 120 2.67 3.23 13.42
C SER A 120 1.50 4.01 14.02
N GLY A 121 0.37 3.35 14.29
CA GLY A 121 -0.85 4.00 14.79
C GLY A 121 -1.63 4.78 13.72
N ASP A 122 -1.26 4.64 12.44
CA ASP A 122 -2.04 5.16 11.31
C ASP A 122 -3.21 4.21 11.02
N PHE A 123 -4.21 4.26 11.90
CA PHE A 123 -5.35 3.37 11.81
C PHE A 123 -6.21 3.60 10.57
N ILE A 124 -6.23 4.80 10.00
CA ILE A 124 -7.03 5.10 8.80
C ILE A 124 -6.45 4.38 7.59
N SER A 125 -5.14 4.55 7.33
CA SER A 125 -4.46 3.84 6.24
C SER A 125 -4.59 2.32 6.38
N ALA A 126 -4.53 1.81 7.61
CA ALA A 126 -4.75 0.40 7.89
C ALA A 126 -6.17 -0.06 7.53
N ILE A 127 -7.20 0.66 7.99
CA ILE A 127 -8.60 0.35 7.70
C ILE A 127 -8.85 0.31 6.19
N ASP A 128 -8.36 1.31 5.47
CA ASP A 128 -8.54 1.41 4.02
C ASP A 128 -7.87 0.24 3.29
N ALA A 129 -6.65 -0.13 3.70
CA ALA A 129 -5.94 -1.26 3.11
C ALA A 129 -6.68 -2.59 3.33
N PHE A 130 -7.14 -2.89 4.55
CA PHE A 130 -7.85 -4.14 4.81
C PHE A 130 -9.23 -4.19 4.15
N ARG A 131 -9.90 -3.04 4.00
CA ARG A 131 -11.15 -2.95 3.23
C ARG A 131 -10.93 -3.20 1.74
N GLU A 132 -9.85 -2.67 1.17
CA GLU A 132 -9.48 -2.97 -0.22
C GLU A 132 -9.23 -4.47 -0.42
N ILE A 133 -8.54 -5.13 0.51
CA ILE A 133 -8.37 -6.59 0.46
C ILE A 133 -9.71 -7.31 0.50
N LEU A 134 -10.66 -6.90 1.35
CA LEU A 134 -11.99 -7.50 1.41
C LEU A 134 -12.83 -7.23 0.15
N GLY A 135 -12.56 -6.12 -0.56
CA GLY A 135 -13.13 -5.86 -1.88
C GLY A 135 -12.58 -6.78 -2.98
N LEU A 136 -11.29 -7.10 -2.92
CA LEU A 136 -10.62 -8.02 -3.86
C LEU A 136 -10.86 -9.50 -3.54
N ARG A 137 -10.94 -9.84 -2.25
CA ARG A 137 -11.10 -11.19 -1.72
C ARG A 137 -12.06 -11.16 -0.52
N THR A 138 -13.35 -11.27 -0.80
CA THR A 138 -14.44 -11.13 0.19
C THR A 138 -14.34 -12.09 1.38
N ASN A 139 -13.75 -13.28 1.19
CA ASN A 139 -13.62 -14.28 2.26
C ASN A 139 -12.21 -14.35 2.89
N SER A 140 -11.53 -13.21 3.03
CA SER A 140 -10.26 -13.13 3.76
C SER A 140 -10.50 -12.98 5.26
N ALA A 141 -10.43 -14.11 6.00
CA ALA A 141 -10.54 -14.09 7.46
C ALA A 141 -9.43 -13.25 8.11
N GLU A 142 -8.22 -13.35 7.59
CA GLU A 142 -7.04 -12.59 8.05
C GLU A 142 -7.25 -11.07 7.91
N ALA A 143 -7.72 -10.60 6.74
CA ALA A 143 -8.01 -9.17 6.54
C ALA A 143 -9.16 -8.69 7.44
N ARG A 144 -10.17 -9.54 7.69
CA ARG A 144 -11.26 -9.21 8.61
C ARG A 144 -10.75 -9.04 10.05
N SER A 145 -9.90 -9.94 10.52
CA SER A 145 -9.29 -9.85 11.85
C SER A 145 -8.40 -8.60 11.98
N ASP A 146 -7.58 -8.32 10.97
CA ASP A 146 -6.72 -7.14 10.95
C ASP A 146 -7.54 -5.82 10.86
N LEU A 147 -8.66 -5.81 10.13
CA LEU A 147 -9.58 -4.68 10.09
C LEU A 147 -10.22 -4.43 11.47
N VAL A 148 -10.65 -5.46 12.19
CA VAL A 148 -11.20 -5.33 13.54
C VAL A 148 -10.17 -4.70 14.48
N ARG A 149 -8.91 -5.17 14.42
CA ARG A 149 -7.80 -4.59 15.18
C ARG A 149 -7.57 -3.11 14.85
N ALA A 150 -7.64 -2.74 13.58
CA ALA A 150 -7.51 -1.36 13.14
C ALA A 150 -8.66 -0.46 13.63
N LEU A 151 -9.90 -0.94 13.56
CA LEU A 151 -11.08 -0.22 14.05
C LEU A 151 -11.06 -0.03 15.58
N VAL A 152 -10.65 -1.05 16.34
CA VAL A 152 -10.47 -0.95 17.79
C VAL A 152 -9.40 0.09 18.14
N GLY A 153 -8.24 0.04 17.47
CA GLY A 153 -7.18 1.02 17.66
C GLY A 153 -7.63 2.45 17.32
N HIS A 154 -8.34 2.61 16.20
CA HIS A 154 -8.93 3.88 15.79
C HIS A 154 -9.93 4.42 16.82
N GLY A 155 -10.85 3.58 17.29
CA GLY A 155 -11.82 3.92 18.33
C GLY A 155 -11.14 4.35 19.62
N GLY A 156 -10.04 3.69 20.01
CA GLY A 156 -9.23 4.04 21.17
C GLY A 156 -8.61 5.42 21.04
N ALA A 157 -7.97 5.70 19.90
CA ALA A 157 -7.37 7.00 19.62
C ALA A 157 -8.40 8.14 19.57
N LEU A 158 -9.56 7.90 18.97
CA LEU A 158 -10.67 8.87 18.94
C LEU A 158 -11.22 9.15 20.34
N LEU A 159 -11.40 8.11 21.15
CA LEU A 159 -11.90 8.27 22.52
C LEU A 159 -10.91 9.05 23.38
N ALA A 160 -9.60 8.82 23.22
CA ALA A 160 -8.55 9.58 23.89
C ALA A 160 -8.55 11.06 23.50
N LYS A 161 -8.89 11.38 22.24
CA LYS A 161 -9.06 12.76 21.75
C LYS A 161 -10.39 13.41 22.15
N GLY A 162 -11.29 12.68 22.81
CA GLY A 162 -12.63 13.16 23.17
C GLY A 162 -13.65 13.10 22.04
N SER A 163 -13.30 12.53 20.89
CA SER A 163 -14.20 12.33 19.74
C SER A 163 -15.14 11.14 19.97
N VAL A 164 -15.98 11.22 21.01
CA VAL A 164 -16.79 10.09 21.52
C VAL A 164 -17.70 9.49 20.45
N THR A 165 -18.43 10.32 19.69
CA THR A 165 -19.36 9.83 18.65
C THR A 165 -18.64 9.03 17.55
N GLN A 166 -17.46 9.50 17.13
CA GLN A 166 -16.66 8.80 16.13
C GLN A 166 -16.09 7.49 16.70
N ALA A 167 -15.67 7.50 17.97
CA ALA A 167 -15.20 6.30 18.65
C ALA A 167 -16.31 5.23 18.73
N ILE A 168 -17.54 5.62 19.10
CA ILE A 168 -18.71 4.73 19.09
C ILE A 168 -18.90 4.11 17.71
N SER A 169 -18.80 4.91 16.63
CA SER A 169 -18.94 4.42 15.26
C SER A 169 -17.90 3.35 14.94
N ALA A 170 -16.61 3.62 15.20
CA ALA A 170 -15.51 2.70 14.92
C ALA A 170 -15.64 1.39 15.70
N TYR A 171 -15.93 1.45 17.00
CA TYR A 171 -16.13 0.25 17.81
C TYR A 171 -17.39 -0.52 17.42
N SER A 172 -18.48 0.16 17.07
CA SER A 172 -19.71 -0.49 16.61
C SER A 172 -19.47 -1.28 15.32
N GLU A 173 -18.67 -0.74 14.40
CA GLU A 173 -18.26 -1.47 13.21
C GLU A 173 -17.40 -2.70 13.56
N ALA A 174 -16.43 -2.55 14.47
CA ALA A 174 -15.61 -3.67 14.95
C ALA A 174 -16.47 -4.79 15.56
N VAL A 175 -17.47 -4.45 16.37
CA VAL A 175 -18.41 -5.41 16.96
C VAL A 175 -19.30 -6.06 15.89
N LYS A 176 -19.74 -5.34 14.86
CA LYS A 176 -20.48 -5.96 13.74
C LYS A 176 -19.65 -6.99 12.99
N LEU A 177 -18.36 -6.73 12.80
CA LEU A 177 -17.43 -7.64 12.11
C LEU A 177 -17.02 -8.83 12.99
N ALA A 178 -16.88 -8.62 14.30
CA ALA A 178 -16.54 -9.64 15.27
C ALA A 178 -17.35 -9.45 16.57
N PRO A 179 -18.58 -10.00 16.64
CA PRO A 179 -19.49 -9.81 17.77
C PRO A 179 -18.94 -10.31 19.12
N ASN A 180 -18.00 -11.25 19.09
CA ASN A 180 -17.36 -11.83 20.26
C ASN A 180 -15.91 -11.35 20.43
N HIS A 181 -15.60 -10.10 20.06
CA HIS A 181 -14.28 -9.51 20.27
C HIS A 181 -14.26 -8.64 21.54
N PHE A 182 -13.48 -9.07 22.54
CA PHE A 182 -13.42 -8.42 23.85
C PHE A 182 -13.12 -6.92 23.75
N ASP A 183 -12.00 -6.53 23.11
CA ASP A 183 -11.60 -5.11 23.07
C ASP A 183 -12.59 -4.21 22.31
N ALA A 184 -13.33 -4.75 21.36
CA ALA A 184 -14.33 -4.01 20.60
C ALA A 184 -15.56 -3.73 21.47
N LEU A 185 -16.06 -4.76 22.17
CA LEU A 185 -17.17 -4.64 23.12
C LEU A 185 -16.80 -3.74 24.29
N PHE A 186 -15.62 -3.93 24.88
CA PHE A 186 -15.16 -3.14 26.01
C PHE A 186 -14.89 -1.68 25.61
N GLY A 187 -14.26 -1.45 24.47
CA GLY A 187 -14.07 -0.12 23.89
C GLY A 187 -15.40 0.59 23.61
N LEU A 188 -16.39 -0.12 23.06
CA LEU A 188 -17.73 0.40 22.82
C LEU A 188 -18.44 0.76 24.13
N ALA A 189 -18.35 -0.11 25.16
CA ALA A 189 -18.91 0.15 26.48
C ALA A 189 -18.32 1.43 27.10
N LYS A 190 -16.99 1.60 27.05
CA LYS A 190 -16.30 2.81 27.49
C LYS A 190 -16.75 4.04 26.71
N ALA A 191 -16.94 3.92 25.40
CA ALA A 191 -17.37 5.04 24.57
C ALA A 191 -18.82 5.48 24.91
N PHE A 192 -19.74 4.53 25.09
CA PHE A 192 -21.11 4.83 25.54
C PHE A 192 -21.18 5.39 26.95
N PHE A 193 -20.34 4.88 27.86
CA PHE A 193 -20.22 5.43 29.21
C PHE A 193 -19.82 6.91 29.15
N ARG A 194 -18.85 7.25 28.29
CA ARG A 194 -18.39 8.63 28.08
C ARG A 194 -19.43 9.53 27.39
N SER A 195 -20.34 8.96 26.61
CA SER A 195 -21.47 9.72 26.03
C SER A 195 -22.67 9.86 26.97
N GLY A 196 -22.65 9.23 28.14
CA GLY A 196 -23.76 9.19 29.10
C GLY A 196 -24.87 8.18 28.75
N ASP A 197 -24.68 7.34 27.74
CA ASP A 197 -25.64 6.28 27.38
C ASP A 197 -25.35 5.02 28.22
N TYR A 198 -25.67 5.10 29.51
CA TYR A 198 -25.33 4.07 30.49
C TYR A 198 -26.01 2.71 30.22
N LEU A 199 -27.19 2.71 29.59
CA LEU A 199 -27.89 1.49 29.22
C LEU A 199 -27.10 0.70 28.16
N LYS A 200 -26.69 1.36 27.07
CA LYS A 200 -25.86 0.70 26.05
C LYS A 200 -24.48 0.35 26.57
N ALA A 201 -23.91 1.19 27.43
CA ALA A 201 -22.64 0.90 28.08
C ALA A 201 -22.70 -0.40 28.90
N LEU A 202 -23.74 -0.57 29.73
CA LEU A 202 -23.95 -1.77 30.55
C LEU A 202 -24.12 -3.02 29.67
N GLN A 203 -24.96 -2.97 28.64
CA GLN A 203 -25.18 -4.10 27.73
C GLN A 203 -23.88 -4.59 27.05
N ASN A 204 -23.04 -3.66 26.59
CA ASN A 204 -21.77 -4.00 25.95
C ASN A 204 -20.73 -4.48 26.97
N ALA A 205 -20.70 -3.90 28.17
CA ALA A 205 -19.83 -4.33 29.26
C ALA A 205 -20.17 -5.75 29.75
N GLU A 206 -21.45 -6.08 29.89
CA GLU A 206 -21.90 -7.44 30.22
C GLU A 206 -21.54 -8.44 29.13
N SER A 207 -21.64 -8.03 27.86
CA SER A 207 -21.22 -8.86 26.74
C SER A 207 -19.71 -9.12 26.74
N ALA A 208 -18.89 -8.10 27.04
CA ALA A 208 -17.45 -8.26 27.23
C ALA A 208 -17.13 -9.16 28.43
N MET A 209 -17.90 -9.08 29.52
CA MET A 209 -17.69 -9.87 30.75
C MET A 209 -17.89 -11.36 30.52
N ARG A 210 -18.75 -11.74 29.56
CA ARG A 210 -18.90 -13.15 29.14
C ARG A 210 -17.64 -13.71 28.47
N LEU A 211 -16.77 -12.85 27.92
CA LEU A 211 -15.54 -13.25 27.24
C LEU A 211 -14.34 -13.24 28.20
N ASP A 212 -14.24 -12.22 29.05
CA ASP A 212 -13.23 -12.14 30.11
C ASP A 212 -13.81 -11.49 31.37
N ALA A 213 -14.24 -12.34 32.31
CA ALA A 213 -14.77 -11.91 33.60
C ALA A 213 -13.69 -11.46 34.59
N GLY A 214 -12.40 -11.77 34.33
CA GLY A 214 -11.28 -11.44 35.19
C GLY A 214 -10.70 -10.05 34.96
N ASN A 215 -11.12 -9.36 33.90
CA ASN A 215 -10.63 -8.03 33.56
C ASN A 215 -11.01 -6.98 34.61
N ARG A 216 -10.01 -6.46 35.33
CA ARG A 216 -10.22 -5.49 36.42
C ARG A 216 -10.81 -4.16 35.96
N GLU A 217 -10.40 -3.67 34.80
CA GLU A 217 -10.93 -2.41 34.25
C GLU A 217 -12.42 -2.55 33.92
N LEU A 218 -12.80 -3.67 33.30
CA LEU A 218 -14.19 -3.98 33.01
C LEU A 218 -15.03 -4.11 34.28
N GLN A 219 -14.52 -4.80 35.31
CA GLN A 219 -15.22 -4.92 36.60
C GLN A 219 -15.44 -3.54 37.24
N SER A 220 -14.44 -2.66 37.20
CA SER A 220 -14.56 -1.29 37.69
C SER A 220 -15.63 -0.51 36.93
N LEU A 221 -15.64 -0.60 35.59
CA LEU A 221 -16.65 0.06 34.76
C LEU A 221 -18.06 -0.46 35.07
N LEU A 222 -18.24 -1.77 35.24
CA LEU A 222 -19.53 -2.37 35.60
C LEU A 222 -20.02 -1.92 36.98
N GLN A 223 -19.11 -1.80 37.96
CA GLN A 223 -19.48 -1.28 39.28
C GLN A 223 -19.94 0.18 39.20
N GLU A 224 -19.27 1.01 38.41
CA GLU A 224 -19.67 2.40 38.22
C GLU A 224 -21.00 2.51 37.48
N LEU A 225 -21.21 1.73 36.42
CA LEU A 225 -22.46 1.68 35.66
C LEU A 225 -23.66 1.25 36.51
N ARG A 226 -23.48 0.29 37.41
CA ARG A 226 -24.55 -0.18 38.32
C ARG A 226 -24.96 0.85 39.39
N ARG A 227 -24.19 1.92 39.57
CA ARG A 227 -24.47 3.01 40.52
C ARG A 227 -25.13 4.22 39.87
N ARG A 228 -25.20 4.26 38.54
CA ARG A 228 -25.79 5.34 37.73
C ARG A 228 -27.23 4.99 37.36
#